data_AF-E7G794-F1
#
_entry.id   AF-E7G794-F1
#
_cell.length_a   1.000
_cell.length_b   1.000
_cell.length_c   1.000
_cell.angle_alpha   90.00
_cell.angle_beta   90.00
_cell.angle_gamma   90.00
#
_symmetry.space_group_name_H-M   'P 1'
#
loop_
_entity.id
_entity.type
_entity.pdbx_description
1 polymer ?
#
loop_
_entity_poly.entity_id
_entity_poly.type
_entity_poly.pdbx_seq_one_letter_code
_entity_poly.pdbx_strand_id
1 'polypeptide(L)'
;MIKYIDPFLEENTSSFCDFFERLDKKMLVSLTNCKEYIRLTKECEKIKLQYPNLVEIIESAEATNDIYTKEEIQALATYIYNQHKISNYEIYEMYKIGSAECLQWLMITNLL
;
A
#
# COMPACT_ATOMS: atom_id res chain seq x y z
N MET A 1 4.41 17.36 31.88
CA MET A 1 4.15 15.92 32.14
C MET A 1 3.72 15.33 30.80
N ILE A 2 4.52 14.44 30.21
CA ILE A 2 4.16 13.79 28.94
C ILE A 2 3.09 12.75 29.27
N LYS A 3 1.86 12.94 28.78
CA LYS A 3 0.83 11.89 28.82
C LYS A 3 1.17 10.89 27.72
N TYR A 4 1.66 9.72 28.11
CA TYR A 4 1.82 8.59 27.20
C TYR A 4 0.50 7.85 27.14
N ILE A 5 -0.11 7.76 25.95
CA ILE A 5 -1.23 6.86 25.69
C ILE A 5 -0.65 5.68 24.96
N ASP A 6 -0.80 4.50 25.56
CA ASP A 6 -0.59 3.24 24.84
C ASP A 6 -1.85 2.96 23.99
N PRO A 7 -1.72 3.02 22.65
CA PRO A 7 -2.85 2.82 21.75
C PRO A 7 -3.37 1.37 21.76
N PHE A 8 -2.62 0.43 22.36
CA PHE A 8 -2.98 -0.98 22.45
C PHE A 8 -3.57 -1.36 23.82
N LEU A 9 -3.79 -0.38 24.71
CA LEU A 9 -4.64 -0.59 25.88
C LEU A 9 -6.11 -0.73 25.44
N GLU A 10 -6.84 -1.61 26.12
CA GLU A 10 -8.23 -1.97 25.78
C GLU A 10 -9.15 -0.74 25.68
N GLU A 11 -8.93 0.25 26.54
CA GLU A 11 -9.67 1.53 26.56
C GLU A 11 -9.40 2.45 25.34
N ASN A 12 -8.25 2.31 24.68
CA ASN A 12 -7.85 3.13 23.53
C ASN A 12 -7.92 2.38 22.19
N THR A 13 -8.04 1.06 22.25
CA THR A 13 -8.00 0.16 21.09
C THR A 13 -9.10 0.50 20.08
N SER A 14 -10.32 0.78 20.55
CA SER A 14 -11.44 1.17 19.68
C SER A 14 -11.14 2.46 18.90
N SER A 15 -10.66 3.51 19.58
CA SER A 15 -10.28 4.77 18.95
C SER A 15 -9.12 4.61 17.97
N PHE A 16 -8.21 3.67 18.22
CA PHE A 16 -7.07 3.39 17.35
C PHE A 16 -7.47 2.57 16.12
N CYS A 17 -8.38 1.59 16.27
CA CYS A 17 -9.00 0.89 15.14
C CYS A 17 -9.76 1.88 14.24
N ASP A 18 -10.56 2.77 14.81
CA ASP A 18 -11.29 3.80 14.06
C ASP A 18 -10.35 4.72 13.27
N PHE A 19 -9.14 4.98 13.78
CA PHE A 19 -8.13 5.74 13.05
C PHE A 19 -7.67 5.02 11.78
N PHE A 20 -7.30 3.74 11.88
CA PHE A 20 -6.87 2.97 10.71
C PHE A 20 -7.99 2.78 9.70
N GLU A 21 -9.22 2.53 10.13
CA GLU A 21 -10.36 2.41 9.22
C GLU A 21 -10.60 3.69 8.42
N ARG A 22 -10.50 4.86 9.06
CA ARG A 22 -10.64 6.14 8.36
C ARG A 22 -9.48 6.39 7.41
N LEU A 23 -8.26 6.08 7.83
CA LEU A 23 -7.05 6.21 7.04
C LEU A 23 -7.16 5.37 5.75
N ASP A 24 -7.42 4.07 5.90
CA ASP A 24 -7.56 3.12 4.79
C ASP A 24 -8.67 3.53 3.84
N LYS A 25 -9.85 3.90 4.37
CA LYS A 25 -10.98 4.32 3.53
C LYS A 25 -10.66 5.57 2.72
N LYS A 26 -10.03 6.58 3.33
CA LYS A 26 -9.69 7.83 2.64
C LYS A 26 -8.58 7.61 1.61
N MET A 27 -7.56 6.81 1.95
CA MET A 27 -6.51 6.44 1.00
C MET A 27 -7.08 5.67 -0.18
N LEU A 28 -7.95 4.68 0.05
CA LEU A 28 -8.61 3.91 -0.99
C LEU A 28 -9.43 4.81 -1.93
N VAL A 29 -10.24 5.73 -1.38
CA VAL A 29 -11.01 6.68 -2.20
C VAL A 29 -10.09 7.57 -3.05
N SER A 30 -8.96 8.02 -2.52
CA SER A 30 -8.03 8.86 -3.27
C SER A 30 -7.34 8.08 -4.40
N LEU A 31 -6.80 6.90 -4.08
CA LEU A 31 -6.07 6.05 -5.03
C LEU A 31 -6.98 5.50 -6.14
N THR A 32 -8.22 5.14 -5.83
CA THR A 32 -9.21 4.67 -6.83
C THR A 32 -9.66 5.76 -7.79
N ASN A 33 -9.38 7.04 -7.51
CA ASN A 33 -9.60 8.15 -8.43
C ASN A 33 -8.32 8.54 -9.21
N CYS A 34 -7.16 7.98 -8.86
CA CYS A 34 -5.90 8.24 -9.55
C CYS A 34 -5.78 7.38 -10.80
N LYS A 35 -5.96 7.98 -11.98
CA LYS A 35 -5.91 7.29 -13.28
C LYS A 35 -4.59 6.54 -13.51
N GLU A 36 -3.47 7.14 -13.15
CA GLU A 36 -2.15 6.51 -13.33
C GLU A 36 -1.95 5.33 -12.38
N TYR A 37 -2.37 5.44 -11.12
CA TYR A 37 -2.35 4.31 -10.19
C TYR A 37 -3.14 3.13 -10.74
N ILE A 38 -4.39 3.37 -11.16
CA ILE A 38 -5.26 2.34 -11.76
C ILE A 38 -4.63 1.72 -13.01
N ARG A 39 -4.01 2.55 -13.87
CA ARG A 39 -3.34 2.08 -15.09
C ARG A 39 -2.18 1.14 -14.74
N LEU A 40 -1.32 1.54 -13.81
CA LEU A 40 -0.17 0.75 -13.37
C LEU A 40 -0.60 -0.57 -12.74
N THR A 41 -1.60 -0.56 -11.84
CA THR A 41 -2.12 -1.78 -11.22
C THR A 41 -2.65 -2.75 -12.28
N LYS A 42 -3.41 -2.25 -13.26
CA LYS A 42 -3.90 -3.09 -14.38
C LYS A 42 -2.78 -3.63 -15.27
N GLU A 43 -1.69 -2.88 -15.47
CA GLU A 43 -0.54 -3.36 -16.21
C GLU A 43 0.20 -4.47 -15.46
N CYS A 44 0.37 -4.34 -14.15
CA CYS A 44 0.93 -5.39 -13.29
C CYS A 44 0.10 -6.68 -13.36
N GLU A 45 -1.24 -6.58 -13.26
CA GLU A 45 -2.14 -7.73 -13.38
C GLU A 45 -2.06 -8.39 -14.77
N LYS A 46 -1.94 -7.60 -15.84
CA LYS A 46 -1.74 -8.13 -17.19
C LYS A 46 -0.44 -8.92 -17.31
N ILE A 47 0.64 -8.46 -16.68
CA ILE A 47 1.92 -9.19 -16.69
C ILE A 47 1.76 -10.55 -16.00
N LYS A 48 1.13 -10.60 -14.83
CA LYS A 48 0.84 -11.86 -14.13
C LYS A 48 0.03 -12.84 -14.99
N LEU A 49 -0.99 -12.33 -15.71
CA LEU A 49 -1.83 -13.15 -16.59
C LEU A 49 -1.09 -13.63 -17.85
N GLN A 50 -0.24 -12.78 -18.44
CA GLN A 50 0.49 -13.09 -19.68
C GLN A 50 1.68 -14.01 -19.43
N TYR A 51 2.30 -13.93 -18.25
CA TYR A 51 3.49 -14.69 -17.90
C TYR A 51 3.27 -15.44 -16.57
N PRO A 52 2.49 -16.54 -16.56
CA PRO A 52 2.20 -17.31 -15.34
C PRO A 52 3.46 -17.81 -14.61
N ASN A 53 4.53 -18.11 -15.35
CA ASN A 53 5.82 -18.52 -14.79
C ASN A 53 6.48 -17.46 -13.91
N LEU A 54 6.08 -16.18 -14.06
CA LEU A 54 6.57 -15.08 -13.24
C LEU A 54 5.76 -14.89 -11.96
N VAL A 55 4.58 -15.48 -11.84
CA VAL A 55 3.69 -15.23 -10.69
C VAL A 55 4.35 -15.63 -9.38
N GLU A 56 5.03 -16.79 -9.36
CA GLU A 56 5.69 -17.29 -8.17
C GLU A 56 6.79 -16.34 -7.69
N ILE A 57 7.74 -15.97 -8.56
CA ILE A 57 8.81 -15.00 -8.21
C ILE A 57 8.26 -13.61 -7.84
N ILE A 58 7.14 -13.20 -8.45
CA ILE A 58 6.49 -11.94 -8.13
C ILE A 58 5.90 -11.94 -6.70
N GLU A 59 5.37 -13.06 -6.25
CA GLU A 59 4.63 -13.16 -4.98
C GLU A 59 5.50 -13.62 -3.81
N SER A 60 6.47 -14.50 -4.06
CA SER A 60 7.38 -15.04 -3.04
C SER A 60 8.73 -14.33 -2.97
N ALA A 61 9.08 -13.54 -4.00
CA ALA A 61 10.43 -13.01 -4.21
C ALA A 61 11.52 -14.10 -4.37
N GLU A 62 11.13 -15.36 -4.59
CA GLU A 62 12.02 -16.49 -4.82
C GLU A 62 11.97 -16.91 -6.29
N ALA A 63 13.14 -17.07 -6.91
CA ALA A 63 13.22 -17.61 -8.26
C ALA A 63 13.04 -19.13 -8.21
N THR A 64 11.91 -19.62 -8.75
CA THR A 64 11.55 -21.05 -8.70
C THR A 64 11.76 -21.77 -10.03
N ASN A 65 11.79 -21.04 -11.15
CA ASN A 65 12.18 -21.58 -12.44
C ASN A 65 13.68 -21.43 -12.67
N ASP A 66 14.31 -22.49 -13.17
CA ASP A 66 15.74 -22.53 -13.50
C ASP A 66 16.10 -21.67 -14.73
N ILE A 67 15.12 -21.42 -15.62
CA ILE A 67 15.33 -20.70 -16.88
C ILE A 67 14.13 -19.78 -17.15
N TYR A 68 14.41 -18.52 -17.45
CA TYR A 68 13.44 -17.54 -17.95
C TYR A 68 13.84 -17.07 -19.35
N THR A 69 12.85 -16.83 -20.18
CA THR A 69 13.02 -16.19 -21.49
C THR A 69 13.38 -14.70 -21.34
N LYS A 70 13.92 -14.11 -22.41
CA LYS A 70 14.25 -12.68 -22.43
C LYS A 70 13.00 -11.83 -22.24
N GLU A 71 11.90 -12.23 -22.86
CA GLU A 71 10.60 -11.56 -22.79
C GLU A 71 10.04 -11.59 -21.36
N GLU A 72 10.14 -12.73 -20.68
CA GLU A 72 9.75 -12.88 -19.26
C GLU A 72 10.58 -11.97 -18.35
N ILE A 73 11.91 -11.96 -18.51
CA ILE A 73 12.77 -11.08 -17.69
C ILE A 73 12.46 -9.60 -17.95
N GLN A 74 12.20 -9.22 -19.20
CA GLN A 74 11.82 -7.85 -19.54
C GLN A 74 10.46 -7.48 -18.91
N ALA A 75 9.49 -8.40 -18.94
CA ALA A 75 8.19 -8.21 -18.30
C ALA A 75 8.32 -8.09 -16.78
N LEU A 76 9.17 -8.91 -16.15
CA LEU A 76 9.47 -8.83 -14.72
C LEU A 76 10.09 -7.48 -14.35
N ALA A 77 11.04 -6.98 -15.13
CA ALA A 77 11.62 -5.66 -14.91
C ALA A 77 10.56 -4.53 -15.01
N THR A 78 9.65 -4.62 -15.99
CA THR A 78 8.52 -3.69 -16.10
C THR A 78 7.57 -3.79 -14.91
N TYR A 79 7.27 -5.01 -14.43
CA TYR A 79 6.45 -5.23 -13.25
C TYR A 79 7.06 -4.57 -12.01
N ILE A 80 8.35 -4.81 -11.74
CA ILE A 80 9.07 -4.25 -10.59
C ILE A 80 9.06 -2.71 -10.64
N TYR A 81 9.32 -2.14 -11.83
CA TYR A 81 9.29 -0.70 -12.02
C TYR A 81 7.90 -0.10 -11.76
N ASN A 82 6.85 -0.75 -12.27
CA ASN A 82 5.48 -0.32 -12.04
C ASN A 82 5.08 -0.45 -10.57
N GLN A 83 5.49 -1.53 -9.89
CA GLN A 83 5.25 -1.70 -8.46
C GLN A 83 5.92 -0.61 -7.62
N HIS A 84 7.16 -0.26 -7.95
CA HIS A 84 7.83 0.85 -7.26
C HIS A 84 7.05 2.17 -7.41
N LYS A 85 6.47 2.44 -8.58
CA LYS A 85 5.61 3.61 -8.78
C LYS A 85 4.30 3.54 -8.00
N ILE A 86 3.65 2.38 -7.97
CA ILE A 86 2.43 2.13 -7.18
C ILE A 86 2.71 2.44 -5.71
N SER A 87 3.80 1.90 -5.15
CA SER A 87 4.21 2.18 -3.77
C SER A 87 4.45 3.67 -3.53
N ASN A 88 5.03 4.40 -4.48
CA ASN A 88 5.22 5.85 -4.34
C ASN A 88 3.89 6.61 -4.23
N TYR A 89 2.85 6.18 -4.96
CA TYR A 89 1.50 6.77 -4.82
C TYR A 89 0.89 6.46 -3.45
N GLU A 90 1.03 5.23 -2.97
CA GLU A 90 0.51 4.81 -1.65
C GLU A 90 1.20 5.57 -0.51
N ILE A 91 2.52 5.69 -0.57
CA ILE A 91 3.32 6.47 0.38
C ILE A 91 2.89 7.95 0.35
N TYR A 92 2.73 8.52 -0.84
CA TYR A 92 2.30 9.92 -0.98
C TYR A 92 0.92 10.17 -0.35
N GLU A 93 -0.05 9.29 -0.62
CA GLU A 93 -1.39 9.41 -0.03
C GLU A 93 -1.37 9.15 1.49
N MET A 94 -0.53 8.23 1.97
CA MET A 94 -0.30 8.03 3.40
C MET A 94 0.19 9.32 4.09
N TYR A 95 1.16 10.04 3.50
CA TYR A 95 1.62 11.30 4.08
C TYR A 95 0.56 12.39 4.07
N LYS A 96 -0.16 12.52 2.95
CA LYS A 96 -1.18 13.55 2.73
C LYS A 96 -2.40 13.37 3.64
N ILE A 97 -2.89 12.14 3.76
CA ILE A 97 -4.11 11.80 4.51
C ILE A 97 -3.76 11.48 5.97
N GLY A 98 -2.70 10.72 6.20
CA GLY A 98 -2.30 10.25 7.52
C GLY A 98 -2.00 11.38 8.49
N SER A 99 -1.40 12.48 8.03
CA SER A 99 -1.16 13.64 8.90
C SER A 99 -2.47 14.25 9.44
N ALA A 100 -3.50 14.33 8.60
CA ALA A 100 -4.81 14.86 9.00
C ALA A 100 -5.56 13.89 9.93
N GLU A 101 -5.51 12.58 9.64
CA GLU A 101 -6.12 11.57 10.50
C GLU A 101 -5.44 11.46 11.87
N CYS A 102 -4.10 11.59 11.92
CA CYS A 102 -3.35 11.61 13.17
C CYS A 102 -3.77 12.80 14.04
N LEU A 103 -3.88 14.00 13.46
CA LEU A 103 -4.37 15.19 14.16
C LEU A 103 -5.78 14.97 14.72
N GLN A 104 -6.69 14.41 13.91
CA GLN A 104 -8.05 14.12 14.35
C GLN A 104 -8.08 13.08 15.49
N TRP A 105 -7.25 12.04 15.41
CA TRP A 105 -7.14 11.03 16.45
C TRP A 105 -6.58 11.60 17.77
N LEU A 106 -5.58 12.46 17.70
CA LEU A 106 -5.03 13.14 18.88
C LEU A 106 -6.07 14.05 19.56
N MET A 107 -6.93 14.72 18.80
CA MET A 107 -8.05 15.50 19.35
C MET A 107 -9.09 14.60 20.03
N ILE A 108 -9.48 13.48 19.40
CA ILE A 108 -10.46 12.53 19.96
C ILE A 108 -9.97 11.93 21.28
N THR A 109 -8.66 11.67 21.38
CA THR A 109 -8.02 11.09 22.57
C THR A 109 -7.59 12.12 23.62
N ASN A 110 -7.93 13.41 23.44
CA ASN A 110 -7.56 14.52 24.34
C ASN A 110 -6.04 14.61 24.60
N LEU A 111 -5.23 14.30 23.59
CA LEU A 111 -3.78 14.44 23.59
C LEU A 111 -3.29 15.76 22.98
N LEU A 112 -4.17 16.43 22.24
CA LEU A 112 -4.01 17.78 21.71
C LEU A 112 -5.07 18.68 22.33
#